data_AF-A0A318K644-F1
#
_entry.id   AF-A0A318K644-F1
#
_cell.length_a   1.000
_cell.length_b   1.000
_cell.length_c   1.000
_cell.angle_alpha   90.00
_cell.angle_beta   90.00
_cell.angle_gamma   90.00
#
_symmetry.space_group_name_H-M   'P 1'
#
loop_
_entity.id
_entity.type
_entity.pdbx_description
1 polymer ?
#
loop_
_entity_poly.entity_id
_entity_poly.type
_entity_poly.pdbx_seq_one_letter_code
_entity_poly.pdbx_strand_id
1 'polypeptide(L)'
;MSEHRNEPVLPSPAKLYRQVGEVVDRIEELRTEVARLTKRYRQLAASPEALAVDDLGEPITAVEANDSVLNGLELADADLQAGAEWLNTTRARHASRLKLTDTAGQQREQRLRAQQRGRTR
;
A
#
# COMPACT_ATOMS: atom_id res chain seq x y z
N MET A 1 0.71 4.13 -43.02
CA MET A 1 0.49 2.96 -42.14
C MET A 1 1.44 3.06 -40.95
N SER A 2 0.99 3.68 -39.85
CA SER A 2 1.87 4.06 -38.73
C SER A 2 1.19 3.85 -37.38
N GLU A 3 0.49 2.73 -37.18
CA GLU A 3 -0.32 2.51 -35.95
C GLU A 3 0.35 1.64 -34.88
N HIS A 4 1.52 1.05 -35.13
CA HIS A 4 2.18 0.17 -34.15
C HIS A 4 3.13 0.88 -33.17
N ARG A 5 3.23 2.21 -33.19
CA ARG A 5 4.22 2.92 -32.34
C ARG A 5 3.80 3.11 -30.88
N ASN A 6 2.56 2.80 -30.51
CA ASN A 6 2.02 3.15 -29.19
C ASN A 6 1.45 1.98 -28.38
N GLU A 7 1.73 0.72 -28.73
CA GLU A 7 1.35 -0.38 -27.86
C GLU A 7 2.22 -0.39 -26.59
N PRO A 8 1.61 -0.42 -25.38
CA PRO A 8 2.34 -0.41 -24.13
C PRO A 8 3.27 -1.61 -24.00
N VAL A 9 4.46 -1.38 -23.45
CA VAL A 9 5.40 -2.45 -23.12
C VAL A 9 4.86 -3.20 -21.92
N LEU A 10 4.65 -4.51 -22.07
CA LEU A 10 4.13 -5.33 -20.98
C LEU A 10 5.05 -5.23 -19.74
N PRO A 11 4.46 -5.14 -18.53
CA PRO A 11 5.23 -5.13 -17.30
C PRO A 11 5.97 -6.47 -17.13
N SER A 12 7.13 -6.42 -16.48
CA SER A 12 7.85 -7.64 -16.10
C SER A 12 7.17 -8.26 -14.88
N PRO A 13 6.78 -9.55 -14.92
CA PRO A 13 6.23 -10.24 -13.76
C PRO A 13 7.14 -10.15 -12.52
N ALA A 14 8.47 -10.27 -12.70
CA ALA A 14 9.44 -10.12 -11.62
C ALA A 14 9.48 -8.69 -11.05
N LYS A 15 9.21 -7.66 -11.87
CA LYS A 15 9.07 -6.28 -11.37
C LYS A 15 7.80 -6.13 -10.55
N LEU A 16 6.67 -6.62 -11.05
CA LEU A 16 5.39 -6.59 -10.33
C LEU A 16 5.49 -7.35 -8.99
N TYR A 17 6.12 -8.53 -8.99
CA TYR A 17 6.39 -9.31 -7.78
C TYR A 17 7.16 -8.51 -6.72
N ARG A 18 8.19 -7.76 -7.13
CA ARG A 18 8.94 -6.89 -6.21
C ARG A 18 8.10 -5.72 -5.71
N GLN A 19 7.31 -5.10 -6.59
CA GLN A 19 6.42 -3.99 -6.21
C GLN A 19 5.35 -4.42 -5.20
N VAL A 20 4.82 -5.64 -5.29
CA VAL A 20 3.93 -6.17 -4.24
C VAL A 20 4.68 -6.28 -2.90
N GLY A 21 5.95 -6.69 -2.92
CA GLY A 21 6.79 -6.68 -1.73
C GLY A 21 6.98 -5.28 -1.14
N GLU A 22 7.27 -4.29 -1.98
CA GLU A 22 7.40 -2.89 -1.54
C GLU A 22 6.11 -2.35 -0.90
N VAL A 23 4.94 -2.81 -1.37
CA VAL A 23 3.65 -2.45 -0.73
C VAL A 23 3.52 -3.08 0.66
N VAL A 24 3.94 -4.34 0.82
CA VAL A 24 3.98 -5.00 2.14
C VAL A 24 4.90 -4.24 3.09
N ASP A 25 6.09 -3.85 2.65
CA ASP A 25 7.04 -3.11 3.48
C ASP A 25 6.45 -1.77 3.96
N ARG A 26 5.73 -1.05 3.08
CA ARG A 26 5.02 0.19 3.44
C ARG A 26 3.88 -0.04 4.41
N ILE A 27 3.19 -1.19 4.34
CA ILE A 27 2.15 -1.53 5.31
C ILE A 27 2.79 -1.68 6.70
N GLU A 28 3.94 -2.34 6.83
CA GLU A 28 4.63 -2.48 8.12
C GLU A 28 5.11 -1.12 8.67
N GLU A 29 5.56 -0.22 7.79
CA GLU A 29 5.86 1.17 8.17
C GLU A 29 4.61 1.88 8.72
N LEU A 30 3.47 1.79 8.02
CA LEU A 30 2.20 2.38 8.48
C LEU A 30 1.74 1.79 9.81
N ARG A 31 1.86 0.48 10.01
CA ARG A 31 1.52 -0.18 11.30
C ARG A 31 2.37 0.35 12.45
N THR A 32 3.66 0.60 12.20
CA THR A 32 4.55 1.24 13.18
C THR A 32 4.05 2.64 13.54
N GLU A 33 3.58 3.41 12.56
CA GLU A 33 3.02 4.73 12.79
C GLU A 33 1.68 4.68 13.56
N VAL A 34 0.79 3.74 13.20
CA VAL A 34 -0.47 3.50 13.91
C VAL A 34 -0.19 3.15 15.37
N ALA A 35 0.72 2.22 15.64
CA ALA A 35 1.11 1.86 17.01
C ALA A 35 1.63 3.06 17.81
N ARG A 36 2.42 3.94 17.17
CA ARG A 36 2.90 5.19 17.78
C ARG A 36 1.73 6.14 18.12
N LEU A 37 0.75 6.29 17.23
CA LEU A 37 -0.43 7.11 17.48
C LEU A 37 -1.28 6.52 18.60
N THR A 38 -1.56 5.21 18.58
CA THR A 38 -2.31 4.50 19.62
C THR A 38 -1.68 4.74 20.99
N LYS A 39 -0.34 4.65 21.10
CA LYS A 39 0.36 4.96 22.35
C LYS A 39 0.11 6.39 22.83
N ARG A 40 0.10 7.37 21.93
CA ARG A 40 -0.15 8.78 22.27
C ARG A 40 -1.59 9.02 22.71
N TYR A 41 -2.57 8.44 22.01
CA TYR A 41 -3.97 8.53 22.42
C TYR A 41 -4.25 7.81 23.74
N ARG A 42 -3.51 6.73 24.07
CA ARG A 42 -3.57 6.12 25.41
C ARG A 42 -2.97 7.01 26.50
N GLN A 43 -1.97 7.83 26.18
CA GLN A 43 -1.45 8.84 27.11
C GLN A 43 -2.49 9.94 27.37
N LEU A 44 -3.21 10.37 26.33
CA LEU A 44 -4.32 11.33 26.47
C LEU A 44 -5.48 10.73 27.29
N ALA A 45 -5.80 9.46 27.08
CA ALA A 45 -6.81 8.74 27.88
C ALA A 45 -6.48 8.71 29.38
N ALA A 46 -5.19 8.78 29.75
CA ALA A 46 -4.76 8.80 31.14
C ALA A 46 -4.89 10.20 31.81
N SER A 47 -5.19 11.24 31.04
CA SER A 47 -5.39 12.61 31.51
C SER A 47 -6.63 13.23 30.83
N PRO A 48 -7.83 12.67 31.06
CA PRO A 48 -9.06 13.11 30.38
C PRO A 48 -9.40 14.59 30.65
N GLU A 49 -8.95 15.15 31.77
CA GLU A 49 -9.07 16.57 32.10
C GLU A 49 -8.32 17.50 31.15
N ALA A 50 -7.34 16.98 30.39
CA ALA A 50 -6.60 17.73 29.39
C ALA A 50 -7.30 17.74 28.01
N LEU A 51 -8.43 17.05 27.88
CA LEU A 51 -9.16 16.91 26.63
C LEU A 51 -10.44 17.76 26.65
N ALA A 52 -10.71 18.40 25.51
CA ALA A 52 -11.96 19.06 25.21
C ALA A 52 -12.35 18.72 23.77
N VAL A 53 -13.65 18.73 23.48
CA VAL A 53 -14.20 18.62 22.14
C VAL A 53 -14.79 19.96 21.72
N ASP A 54 -14.86 20.21 20.41
CA ASP A 54 -15.66 21.30 19.90
C ASP A 54 -17.17 20.95 19.96
N ASP A 55 -18.01 21.93 19.63
CA ASP A 55 -19.47 21.78 19.58
C ASP A 55 -19.98 21.51 18.15
N LEU A 56 -19.09 21.10 17.23
CA LEU A 56 -19.45 20.83 15.85
C LEU A 56 -19.91 19.37 15.68
N GLY A 57 -21.22 19.19 15.51
CA GLY A 57 -21.81 17.90 15.17
C GLY A 57 -22.61 17.30 16.33
N GLU A 58 -22.68 15.97 16.37
CA GLU A 58 -23.41 15.25 17.40
C GLU A 58 -22.69 15.40 18.76
N PRO A 59 -23.44 15.63 19.87
CA PRO A 59 -22.85 15.71 21.20
C PRO A 59 -22.04 14.46 21.54
N ILE A 60 -20.78 14.67 21.92
CA ILE A 60 -19.85 13.61 22.34
C ILE A 60 -19.00 14.12 23.49
N THR A 61 -18.61 13.26 24.43
CA THR A 61 -17.64 13.63 25.46
C THR A 61 -16.21 13.48 24.93
N ALA A 62 -15.27 14.21 25.53
CA ALA A 62 -13.86 14.10 25.14
C ALA A 62 -13.27 12.70 25.36
N VAL A 63 -13.78 11.98 26.38
CA VAL A 63 -13.42 10.58 26.64
C VAL A 63 -13.95 9.68 25.52
N GLU A 64 -15.24 9.78 25.18
CA GLU A 64 -15.84 8.98 24.11
C GLU A 64 -15.19 9.25 22.74
N ALA A 65 -14.83 10.51 22.47
CA ALA A 65 -14.11 10.87 21.25
C ALA A 65 -12.72 10.21 21.20
N ASN A 66 -11.96 10.26 22.31
CA ASN A 66 -10.65 9.65 22.40
C ASN A 66 -10.71 8.11 22.29
N ASP A 67 -11.68 7.48 22.96
CA ASP A 67 -11.91 6.03 22.89
C ASP A 67 -12.32 5.58 21.48
N SER A 68 -13.13 6.38 20.79
CA SER A 68 -13.50 6.12 19.40
C SER A 68 -12.28 6.17 18.47
N VAL A 69 -11.36 7.13 18.70
CA VAL A 69 -10.09 7.18 17.95
C VAL A 69 -9.23 5.95 18.25
N LEU A 70 -9.10 5.55 19.52
CA LEU A 70 -8.35 4.34 19.89
C LEU A 70 -8.90 3.09 19.21
N ASN A 71 -10.21 2.89 19.25
CA ASN A 71 -10.87 1.78 18.58
C ASN A 71 -10.63 1.83 17.05
N GLY A 72 -10.74 3.01 16.42
CA GLY A 72 -10.45 3.17 15.00
C GLY A 72 -9.01 2.82 14.64
N LEU A 73 -8.03 3.20 15.46
CA LEU A 73 -6.62 2.85 15.26
C LEU A 73 -6.36 1.35 15.43
N GLU A 74 -7.01 0.70 16.39
CA GLU A 74 -6.90 -0.75 16.60
C GLU A 74 -7.48 -1.55 15.44
N LEU A 75 -8.65 -1.13 14.92
CA LEU A 75 -9.23 -1.72 13.71
C LEU A 75 -8.34 -1.50 12.48
N ALA A 76 -7.78 -0.30 12.32
CA ALA A 76 -6.89 0.00 11.21
C ALA A 76 -5.61 -0.87 11.24
N ASP A 77 -5.00 -1.09 12.42
CA ASP A 77 -3.85 -1.99 12.53
C ASP A 77 -4.21 -3.45 12.16
N ALA A 78 -5.38 -3.92 12.59
CA ALA A 78 -5.87 -5.26 12.26
C ALA A 78 -6.08 -5.43 10.74
N ASP A 79 -6.71 -4.45 10.10
CA ASP A 79 -6.93 -4.46 8.64
C ASP A 79 -5.62 -4.37 7.86
N LEU A 80 -4.67 -3.54 8.31
CA LEU A 80 -3.32 -3.45 7.72
C LEU A 80 -2.58 -4.79 7.84
N GLN A 81 -2.62 -5.43 9.00
CA GLN A 81 -2.02 -6.75 9.21
C GLN A 81 -2.62 -7.79 8.26
N ALA A 82 -3.95 -7.88 8.20
CA ALA A 82 -4.64 -8.80 7.30
C ALA A 82 -4.26 -8.53 5.83
N GLY A 83 -4.20 -7.25 5.44
CA GLY A 83 -3.76 -6.82 4.11
C GLY A 83 -2.34 -7.29 3.77
N ALA A 84 -1.39 -7.11 4.70
CA ALA A 84 -0.02 -7.59 4.53
C ALA A 84 0.06 -9.11 4.37
N GLU A 85 -0.69 -9.87 5.17
CA GLU A 85 -0.77 -11.33 5.09
C GLU A 85 -1.33 -11.80 3.74
N TRP A 86 -2.41 -11.17 3.27
CA TRP A 86 -3.00 -11.46 1.96
C TRP A 86 -2.05 -11.15 0.80
N LEU A 87 -1.37 -10.00 0.85
CA LEU A 87 -0.39 -9.60 -0.17
C LEU A 87 0.81 -10.54 -0.18
N ASN A 88 1.35 -10.91 0.99
CA ASN A 88 2.44 -11.87 1.10
C ASN A 88 2.04 -13.23 0.55
N THR A 89 0.85 -13.72 0.89
CA THR A 89 0.31 -14.98 0.37
C THR A 89 0.17 -14.93 -1.14
N THR A 90 -0.42 -13.86 -1.67
CA THR A 90 -0.63 -13.68 -3.12
C THR A 90 0.69 -13.58 -3.87
N ARG A 91 1.64 -12.82 -3.32
CA ARG A 91 3.00 -12.67 -3.86
C ARG A 91 3.72 -14.00 -3.90
N ALA A 92 3.73 -14.73 -2.79
CA ALA A 92 4.49 -15.97 -2.64
C ALA A 92 3.87 -17.15 -3.42
N ARG A 93 2.53 -17.29 -3.42
CA ARG A 93 1.84 -18.43 -4.04
C ARG A 93 1.51 -18.23 -5.52
N HIS A 94 1.21 -17.01 -5.93
CA HIS A 94 0.70 -16.73 -7.28
C HIS A 94 1.69 -15.90 -8.10
N ALA A 95 2.06 -14.70 -7.64
CA ALA A 95 2.87 -13.79 -8.44
C ALA A 95 4.28 -14.36 -8.73
N SER A 96 4.87 -15.10 -7.79
CA SER A 96 6.16 -15.79 -7.94
C SER A 96 6.21 -16.78 -9.11
N ARG A 97 5.05 -17.29 -9.54
CA ARG A 97 4.92 -18.31 -10.60
C ARG A 97 4.68 -17.70 -11.97
N LEU A 98 4.42 -16.40 -12.04
CA LEU A 98 4.14 -15.72 -13.30
C LEU A 98 5.42 -15.48 -14.09
N LYS A 99 5.41 -15.89 -15.35
CA LYS A 99 6.42 -15.53 -16.35
C LYS A 99 5.73 -15.09 -17.63
N LEU A 100 6.42 -14.27 -18.42
CA LEU A 100 5.98 -14.04 -19.79
C LEU A 100 6.17 -15.32 -20.60
N THR A 101 5.32 -15.52 -21.60
CA THR A 101 5.60 -16.50 -22.65
C THR A 101 6.83 -16.06 -23.44
N ASP A 102 7.51 -17.00 -24.09
CA ASP A 102 8.75 -16.69 -24.84
C ASP A 102 8.49 -15.62 -25.91
N THR A 103 7.37 -15.74 -26.64
CA THR A 103 6.92 -14.74 -27.62
C THR A 103 6.70 -13.36 -26.99
N ALA A 104 6.01 -13.29 -25.85
CA ALA A 104 5.77 -12.01 -25.16
C ALA A 104 7.07 -11.41 -24.59
N GLY A 105 7.99 -12.26 -24.13
CA GLY A 105 9.31 -11.84 -23.67
C GLY A 105 10.15 -11.22 -24.80
N GLN A 106 10.19 -11.88 -25.96
CA GLN A 106 10.91 -11.38 -27.15
C GLN A 106 10.32 -10.06 -27.66
N GLN A 107 8.99 -9.98 -27.80
CA GLN A 107 8.31 -8.75 -28.22
C GLN A 107 8.60 -7.59 -27.25
N ARG A 108 8.59 -7.86 -25.95
CA ARG A 108 8.94 -6.87 -24.93
C ARG A 108 10.37 -6.36 -25.09
N GLU A 109 11.34 -7.25 -25.29
CA GLU A 109 12.73 -6.86 -25.46
C GLU A 109 12.96 -6.03 -26.74
N GLN A 110 12.36 -6.44 -27.86
CA GLN A 110 12.41 -5.68 -29.12
C GLN A 110 11.87 -4.26 -28.94
N ARG A 111 10.73 -4.10 -28.25
CA ARG A 111 10.13 -2.78 -27.97
C ARG A 111 11.01 -1.92 -27.08
N LEU A 112 11.61 -2.48 -26.02
CA LEU A 112 12.53 -1.75 -25.14
C LEU A 112 13.75 -1.24 -25.92
N ARG A 113 14.34 -2.07 -26.79
CA ARG A 113 15.46 -1.67 -27.64
C ARG A 113 15.07 -0.56 -28.64
N ALA A 114 13.86 -0.63 -29.22
CA ALA A 114 13.35 0.39 -30.13
C ALA A 114 13.15 1.74 -29.42
N GLN A 115 12.61 1.74 -28.19
CA GLN A 115 12.43 2.95 -27.39
C GLN A 115 13.76 3.61 -26.99
N GLN A 116 14.77 2.82 -26.63
CA GLN A 116 16.10 3.34 -26.27
C GLN A 116 16.78 4.05 -27.45
N ARG A 117 16.67 3.48 -28.66
CA ARG A 117 17.21 4.06 -29.90
C ARG A 117 16.46 5.31 -30.37
N GLY A 118 15.17 5.41 -30.07
CA GLY A 118 14.35 6.58 -30.38
C GLY A 118 14.61 7.79 -29.47
N ARG A 119 15.13 7.57 -28.25
CA ARG A 119 15.47 8.65 -27.29
C ARG A 119 16.87 9.25 -27.50
N THR A 120 17.69 8.65 -28.36
CA THR A 120 19.07 9.09 -28.65
C THR A 120 19.19 9.91 -29.95
N ARG A 121 18.06 10.23 -30.58
CA ARG A 121 17.94 11.13 -31.73
C ARG A 121 17.08 12.32 -31.34
#